data_AF-A0A9X2WR80-F1
#
_entry.id   AF-A0A9X2WR80-F1
#
_cell.length_a   1.000
_cell.length_b   1.000
_cell.length_c   1.000
_cell.angle_alpha   90.00
_cell.angle_beta   90.00
_cell.angle_gamma   90.00
#
_symmetry.space_group_name_H-M   'P 1'
#
loop_
_entity.id
_entity.type
_entity.pdbx_description
1 polymer ?
#
loop_
_entity_poly.entity_id
_entity_poly.type
_entity_poly.pdbx_seq_one_letter_code
_entity_poly.pdbx_strand_id
1 'polypeptide(L)'
;MNKEKWFQVLELKVSESSQAQIARELGVSPTMLNQVLLNKYKGNIDTIKNRVEGRYLRHHVQCPVAGQISVDTCRDNQERPFSSTNPQRVRLYRACRGGCPHSQLKQSAVTQRIDVQSATDSRYNVEEQLAFCRRLAQGDQLQHIELLERELQKVANRLNSALWDNKWKGK
;
A
#
# COMPACT_ATOMS: atom_id res chain seq x y z
N MET A 1 -22.93 35.55 2.40
CA MET A 1 -22.95 34.07 2.38
C MET A 1 -21.62 33.58 1.83
N ASN A 2 -20.78 32.96 2.67
CA ASN A 2 -19.55 32.33 2.23
C ASN A 2 -19.92 31.11 1.36
N LYS A 3 -19.97 31.29 0.04
CA LYS A 3 -20.07 30.14 -0.89
C LYS A 3 -18.78 29.32 -0.75
N GLU A 4 -18.90 28.05 -0.37
CA GLU A 4 -17.76 27.15 -0.24
C GLU A 4 -16.98 27.07 -1.56
N LYS A 5 -15.64 27.02 -1.47
CA LYS A 5 -14.72 27.09 -2.61
C LYS A 5 -15.03 26.04 -3.70
N TRP A 6 -15.46 24.84 -3.32
CA TRP A 6 -15.84 23.79 -4.27
C TRP A 6 -17.06 24.17 -5.11
N PHE A 7 -18.05 24.84 -4.52
CA PHE A 7 -19.27 25.25 -5.20
C PHE A 7 -18.98 26.32 -6.25
N GLN A 8 -18.10 27.27 -5.93
CA GLN A 8 -17.65 28.30 -6.88
C GLN A 8 -16.95 27.69 -8.10
N VAL A 9 -16.08 26.70 -7.86
CA VAL A 9 -15.39 25.99 -8.96
C VAL A 9 -16.38 25.18 -9.79
N LEU A 10 -17.39 24.58 -9.17
CA LEU A 10 -18.45 23.88 -9.88
C LEU A 10 -19.26 24.83 -10.77
N GLU A 11 -19.68 25.98 -10.25
CA GLU A 11 -20.39 27.02 -11.02
C GLU A 11 -19.54 27.48 -12.21
N LEU A 12 -18.26 27.75 -11.99
CA LEU A 12 -17.32 28.15 -13.05
C LEU A 12 -17.22 27.07 -14.14
N LYS A 13 -17.02 25.81 -13.76
CA LYS A 13 -16.88 24.70 -14.72
C LYS A 13 -18.15 24.42 -15.52
N VAL A 14 -19.31 24.59 -14.89
CA VAL A 14 -20.60 24.50 -15.58
C VAL A 14 -20.79 25.67 -16.54
N SER A 15 -20.25 26.86 -16.24
CA SER A 15 -20.29 27.99 -17.16
C SER A 15 -19.32 27.88 -18.35
N GLU A 16 -18.17 27.22 -18.14
CA GLU A 16 -17.19 26.94 -19.20
C GLU A 16 -17.61 25.79 -20.13
N SER A 17 -18.55 24.95 -19.70
CA SER A 17 -18.98 23.74 -20.39
C SER A 17 -20.52 23.60 -20.36
N SER A 18 -21.03 22.37 -20.44
CA SER A 18 -22.45 22.07 -20.22
C SER A 18 -22.63 21.25 -18.95
N GLN A 19 -23.74 21.48 -18.27
CA GLN A 19 -24.11 20.72 -17.07
C GLN A 19 -24.13 19.21 -17.31
N ALA A 20 -24.58 18.77 -18.49
CA ALA A 20 -24.59 17.36 -18.87
C ALA A 20 -23.18 16.77 -19.05
N GLN A 21 -22.21 17.57 -19.51
CA GLN A 21 -20.82 17.15 -19.60
C GLN A 21 -20.17 17.08 -18.22
N ILE A 22 -20.34 18.10 -17.39
CA ILE A 22 -19.79 18.13 -16.02
C ILE A 22 -20.38 16.99 -15.16
N ALA A 23 -21.68 16.69 -15.32
CA ALA A 23 -22.31 15.56 -14.64
C ALA A 23 -21.67 14.21 -15.03
N ARG A 24 -21.38 14.01 -16.32
CA ARG A 24 -20.65 12.83 -16.81
C ARG A 24 -19.22 12.76 -16.27
N GLU A 25 -18.50 13.88 -16.27
CA GLU A 25 -17.13 13.96 -15.75
C GLU A 25 -17.05 13.63 -14.26
N LEU A 26 -18.03 14.08 -13.47
CA LEU A 26 -18.13 13.78 -12.05
C LEU A 26 -18.77 12.41 -11.76
N GLY A 27 -19.27 11.69 -12.77
CA GLY A 27 -19.96 10.40 -12.61
C GLY A 27 -21.29 10.49 -11.84
N VAL A 28 -22.00 11.61 -11.96
CA VAL A 28 -23.26 11.91 -11.28
C VAL A 28 -24.41 12.10 -12.27
N SER A 29 -25.67 11.99 -11.82
CA SER A 29 -26.80 12.28 -12.71
C SER A 29 -26.95 13.79 -12.96
N PRO A 30 -27.34 14.22 -14.18
CA PRO A 30 -27.57 15.64 -14.48
C PRO A 30 -28.63 16.28 -13.58
N THR A 31 -29.69 15.51 -13.24
CA THR A 31 -30.74 15.94 -12.33
C THR A 31 -30.22 16.23 -10.93
N MET A 32 -29.32 15.37 -10.42
CA MET A 32 -28.68 15.58 -9.13
C MET A 32 -27.84 16.85 -9.14
N LEU A 33 -27.05 17.07 -10.20
CA LEU A 33 -26.24 18.27 -10.36
C LEU A 33 -27.10 19.55 -10.41
N ASN A 34 -28.27 19.48 -11.06
CA ASN A 34 -29.21 20.59 -11.12
C ASN A 34 -29.79 20.95 -9.74
N GLN A 35 -30.21 19.94 -8.99
CA GLN A 35 -30.72 20.14 -7.63
C GLN A 35 -29.65 20.75 -6.70
N VAL A 36 -28.38 20.42 -6.91
CA VAL A 36 -27.24 20.96 -6.14
C VAL A 36 -27.00 22.43 -6.49
N LEU A 37 -26.97 22.77 -7.78
CA LEU A 37 -26.82 24.17 -8.25
C LEU A 37 -27.98 25.06 -7.76
N LEU A 38 -29.19 24.52 -7.70
CA LEU A 38 -30.37 25.20 -7.16
C LEU A 38 -30.45 25.19 -5.63
N ASN A 39 -29.47 24.60 -4.94
CA ASN A 39 -29.43 24.44 -3.49
C ASN A 39 -30.66 23.71 -2.90
N LYS A 40 -31.27 22.81 -3.69
CA LYS A 40 -32.47 22.01 -3.35
C LYS A 40 -32.16 20.53 -3.10
N TYR A 41 -30.92 20.11 -3.29
CA TYR A 41 -30.53 18.72 -3.10
C TYR A 41 -30.51 18.35 -1.60
N LYS A 42 -31.41 17.45 -1.20
CA LYS A 42 -31.55 16.98 0.19
C LYS A 42 -30.67 15.76 0.50
N GLY A 43 -29.92 15.25 -0.47
CA GLY A 43 -29.05 14.09 -0.30
C GLY A 43 -27.68 14.45 0.29
N ASN A 44 -26.76 13.48 0.25
CA ASN A 44 -25.40 13.65 0.76
C ASN A 44 -24.56 14.54 -0.19
N ILE A 45 -24.42 15.81 0.17
CA ILE A 45 -23.66 16.82 -0.59
C ILE A 45 -22.15 16.52 -0.57
N ASP A 46 -21.63 15.87 0.48
CA ASP A 46 -20.20 15.56 0.62
C ASP A 46 -19.69 14.68 -0.51
N THR A 47 -20.57 13.82 -1.08
CA THR A 47 -20.21 12.97 -2.21
C THR A 47 -19.88 13.79 -3.45
N ILE A 48 -20.62 14.86 -3.73
CA ILE A 48 -20.39 15.75 -4.87
C ILE A 48 -19.22 16.67 -4.57
N LYS A 49 -19.15 17.21 -3.36
CA LYS A 49 -18.03 18.02 -2.90
C LYS A 49 -16.70 17.30 -3.10
N ASN A 50 -16.56 16.06 -2.62
CA ASN A 50 -15.35 15.26 -2.78
C ASN A 50 -14.99 15.01 -4.25
N ARG A 51 -16.00 14.81 -5.12
CA ARG A 51 -15.78 14.63 -6.56
C ARG A 51 -15.31 15.91 -7.24
N VAL A 52 -15.93 17.04 -6.92
CA VAL A 52 -15.55 18.37 -7.44
C VAL A 52 -14.15 18.74 -6.95
N GLU A 53 -13.85 18.47 -5.68
CA GLU A 53 -12.56 18.73 -5.08
C GLU A 53 -11.44 17.86 -5.68
N GLY A 54 -11.71 16.56 -5.89
CA GLY A 54 -10.80 15.64 -6.56
C GLY A 54 -10.54 16.02 -8.02
N ARG A 55 -11.61 16.35 -8.76
CA ARG A 55 -11.57 16.57 -10.21
C ARG A 55 -11.06 17.95 -10.60
N TYR A 56 -11.52 19.00 -9.93
CA TYR A 56 -11.31 20.38 -10.36
C TYR A 56 -10.43 21.21 -9.42
N LEU A 57 -10.36 20.87 -8.13
CA LEU A 57 -9.51 21.59 -7.16
C LEU A 57 -8.13 20.98 -6.97
N ARG A 58 -7.74 20.00 -7.81
CA ARG A 58 -6.43 19.33 -7.77
C ARG A 58 -6.04 18.98 -6.33
N HIS A 59 -6.95 18.37 -5.58
CA HIS A 59 -6.59 17.90 -4.25
C HIS A 59 -5.52 16.80 -4.40
N HIS A 60 -4.42 16.95 -3.70
CA HIS A 60 -3.27 16.07 -3.78
C HIS A 60 -3.16 15.24 -2.50
N VAL A 61 -2.75 13.99 -2.64
CA VAL A 61 -2.47 13.08 -1.53
C VAL A 61 -1.03 12.59 -1.63
N GLN A 62 -0.44 12.28 -0.48
CA GLN A 62 0.91 11.75 -0.44
C GLN A 62 0.89 10.22 -0.49
N CYS A 63 1.09 9.67 -1.68
CA CYS A 63 1.16 8.23 -1.89
C CYS A 63 2.51 7.70 -1.39
N PRO A 64 2.53 6.63 -0.56
CA PRO A 64 3.78 6.03 -0.08
C PRO A 64 4.63 5.39 -1.19
N VAL A 65 4.09 5.19 -2.39
CA VAL A 65 4.80 4.59 -3.53
C VAL A 65 5.08 5.60 -4.66
N ALA A 66 4.12 6.45 -4.98
CA ALA A 66 4.20 7.38 -6.12
C ALA A 66 4.52 8.83 -5.72
N GLY A 67 4.62 9.14 -4.42
CA GLY A 67 4.79 10.50 -3.93
C GLY A 67 3.52 11.32 -4.07
N GLN A 68 3.65 12.60 -4.40
CA GLN A 68 2.51 13.51 -4.51
C GLN A 68 1.72 13.23 -5.78
N ILE A 69 0.48 12.77 -5.63
CA ILE A 69 -0.43 12.48 -6.74
C ILE A 69 -1.79 13.13 -6.50
N SER A 70 -2.58 13.35 -7.55
CA SER A 70 -3.96 13.81 -7.37
C SER A 70 -4.82 12.70 -6.75
N VAL A 71 -5.90 13.09 -6.07
CA VAL A 71 -6.89 12.13 -5.52
C VAL A 71 -7.45 11.24 -6.62
N ASP A 72 -7.73 11.79 -7.81
CA ASP A 72 -8.20 11.02 -8.98
C ASP A 72 -7.20 9.92 -9.36
N THR A 73 -5.90 10.27 -9.51
CA THR A 73 -4.86 9.28 -9.81
C THR A 73 -4.68 8.27 -8.67
N CYS A 74 -4.85 8.68 -7.42
CA CYS A 74 -4.84 7.76 -6.28
C CYS A 74 -5.97 6.72 -6.42
N ARG A 75 -7.19 7.17 -6.72
CA ARG A 75 -8.36 6.30 -6.90
C ARG A 75 -8.20 5.35 -8.08
N ASP A 76 -7.76 5.87 -9.23
CA ASP A 76 -7.48 5.04 -10.42
C ASP A 76 -6.48 3.93 -10.10
N ASN A 77 -5.43 4.23 -9.32
CA ASN A 77 -4.45 3.24 -8.91
C ASN A 77 -5.02 2.18 -7.95
N GLN A 78 -6.01 2.53 -7.12
CA GLN A 78 -6.68 1.60 -6.21
C GLN A 78 -7.61 0.63 -6.96
N GLU A 79 -8.36 1.13 -7.93
CA GLU A 79 -9.35 0.36 -8.71
C GLU A 79 -8.69 -0.59 -9.73
N ARG A 80 -7.45 -0.31 -10.15
CA ARG A 80 -6.72 -1.15 -11.13
C ARG A 80 -6.50 -2.60 -10.63
N PRO A 81 -6.67 -3.60 -11.51
CA PRO A 81 -6.41 -5.01 -11.18
C PRO A 81 -4.91 -5.28 -11.02
N PHE A 82 -4.57 -6.43 -10.42
CA PHE A 82 -3.18 -6.87 -10.29
C PHE A 82 -2.53 -7.11 -11.67
N SER A 83 -1.22 -6.83 -11.77
CA SER A 83 -0.42 -7.11 -12.96
C SER A 83 1.05 -7.21 -12.56
N SER A 84 1.69 -8.29 -12.99
CA SER A 84 3.11 -8.58 -12.71
C SER A 84 4.08 -7.92 -13.70
N THR A 85 3.58 -7.39 -14.82
CA THR A 85 4.41 -6.85 -15.91
C THR A 85 5.13 -5.54 -15.55
N ASN A 86 4.70 -4.84 -14.51
CA ASN A 86 5.33 -3.59 -14.08
C ASN A 86 5.59 -3.61 -12.56
N PRO A 87 6.86 -3.58 -12.11
CA PRO A 87 7.21 -3.56 -10.69
C PRO A 87 6.60 -2.40 -9.89
N GLN A 88 6.48 -1.21 -10.48
CA GLN A 88 5.78 -0.10 -9.81
C GLN A 88 4.31 -0.39 -9.60
N ARG A 89 3.64 -1.03 -10.58
CA ARG A 89 2.24 -1.43 -10.43
C ARG A 89 2.05 -2.49 -9.35
N VAL A 90 2.97 -3.45 -9.25
CA VAL A 90 2.99 -4.43 -8.16
C VAL A 90 3.11 -3.73 -6.81
N ARG A 91 4.03 -2.76 -6.68
CA ARG A 91 4.20 -1.97 -5.45
C ARG A 91 2.96 -1.16 -5.09
N LEU A 92 2.35 -0.46 -6.04
CA LEU A 92 1.12 0.31 -5.84
C LEU A 92 -0.03 -0.60 -5.41
N TYR A 93 -0.26 -1.71 -6.12
CA TYR A 93 -1.34 -2.65 -5.83
C TYR A 93 -1.23 -3.19 -4.40
N ARG A 94 -0.02 -3.60 -3.99
CA ARG A 94 0.27 -4.10 -2.64
C ARG A 94 0.13 -3.01 -1.59
N ALA A 95 0.63 -1.80 -1.83
CA ALA A 95 0.54 -0.70 -0.87
C ALA A 95 -0.92 -0.29 -0.61
N CYS A 96 -1.73 -0.17 -1.67
CA CYS A 96 -3.16 0.14 -1.53
C CYS A 96 -3.90 -0.90 -0.67
N ARG A 97 -3.55 -2.19 -0.80
CA ARG A 97 -4.20 -3.29 -0.04
C ARG A 97 -3.48 -3.67 1.25
N GLY A 98 -2.39 -2.97 1.59
CA GLY A 98 -1.49 -3.29 2.71
C GLY A 98 -1.51 -2.26 3.84
N GLY A 99 -2.57 -1.45 3.96
CA GLY A 99 -2.73 -0.47 5.04
C GLY A 99 -2.45 0.99 4.64
N CYS A 100 -2.58 1.34 3.36
CA CYS A 100 -2.49 2.74 2.93
C CYS A 100 -3.58 3.62 3.60
N PRO A 101 -3.23 4.77 4.19
CA PRO A 101 -4.18 5.64 4.89
C PRO A 101 -5.22 6.28 3.96
N HIS A 102 -4.93 6.33 2.67
CA HIS A 102 -5.82 6.88 1.64
C HIS A 102 -6.61 5.80 0.89
N SER A 103 -6.46 4.52 1.26
CA SER A 103 -7.17 3.46 0.55
C SER A 103 -8.63 3.32 1.00
N GLN A 104 -9.53 3.24 0.03
CA GLN A 104 -10.96 3.01 0.23
C GLN A 104 -11.38 1.58 -0.14
N LEU A 105 -10.42 0.69 -0.41
CA LEU A 105 -10.69 -0.68 -0.81
C LEU A 105 -11.15 -1.50 0.42
N LYS A 106 -12.24 -2.26 0.25
CA LYS A 106 -12.60 -3.30 1.23
C LYS A 106 -11.48 -4.34 1.21
N GLN A 107 -10.78 -4.49 2.34
CA GLN A 107 -9.70 -5.47 2.46
C GLN A 107 -10.27 -6.88 2.32
N SER A 108 -10.12 -7.46 1.12
CA SER A 108 -10.35 -8.88 0.89
C SER A 108 -9.03 -9.61 1.15
N ALA A 109 -9.03 -10.39 2.22
CA ALA A 109 -7.90 -11.15 2.76
C ALA A 109 -6.82 -10.29 3.42
N VAL A 110 -6.77 -10.44 4.74
CA VAL A 110 -5.66 -10.08 5.62
C VAL A 110 -4.41 -10.78 5.12
N THR A 111 -3.67 -10.17 4.19
CA THR A 111 -2.25 -10.48 4.04
C THR A 111 -1.57 -9.75 5.19
N GLN A 112 -1.70 -10.32 6.40
CA GLN A 112 -0.80 -9.96 7.48
C GLN A 112 0.60 -10.22 6.95
N ARG A 113 1.38 -9.15 6.78
CA ARG A 113 2.82 -9.30 6.84
C ARG A 113 3.06 -9.93 8.21
N ILE A 114 3.45 -11.20 8.22
CA ILE A 114 4.12 -11.75 9.39
C ILE A 114 5.38 -10.91 9.47
N ASP A 115 5.42 -9.99 10.42
CA ASP A 115 6.68 -9.37 10.78
C ASP A 115 7.63 -10.53 11.08
N VAL A 116 8.66 -10.68 10.25
CA VAL A 116 9.77 -11.57 10.56
C VAL A 116 10.33 -10.99 11.85
N GLN A 117 9.91 -11.56 12.98
CA GLN A 117 10.39 -11.15 14.28
C GLN A 117 11.91 -11.20 14.19
N SER A 118 12.54 -10.04 14.16
CA SER A 118 13.97 -9.93 14.37
C SER A 118 14.19 -10.57 15.72
N ALA A 119 14.76 -11.78 15.73
CA ALA A 119 15.00 -12.54 16.95
C ALA A 119 15.62 -11.60 17.99
N THR A 120 14.83 -11.24 18.99
CA THR A 120 15.28 -10.46 20.14
C THR A 120 16.22 -11.28 21.02
N ASP A 121 16.37 -12.57 20.73
CA ASP A 121 17.30 -13.45 21.38
C ASP A 121 18.63 -13.47 20.62
N SER A 122 19.67 -12.95 21.27
CA SER A 122 21.06 -12.99 20.77
C SER A 122 21.65 -14.42 20.83
N ARG A 123 20.85 -15.40 21.26
CA ARG A 123 21.24 -16.80 21.40
C ARG A 123 20.96 -17.58 20.12
N TYR A 124 21.93 -18.40 19.71
CA TYR A 124 21.76 -19.33 18.61
C TYR A 124 20.75 -20.42 18.99
N ASN A 125 19.60 -20.46 18.31
CA ASN A 125 18.55 -21.46 18.55
C ASN A 125 18.89 -22.79 17.86
N VAL A 126 19.65 -23.65 18.55
CA VAL A 126 20.09 -24.95 18.05
C VAL A 126 18.90 -25.86 17.70
N GLU A 127 17.88 -25.88 18.56
CA GLU A 127 16.75 -26.81 18.42
C GLU A 127 15.95 -26.55 17.16
N GLU A 128 15.69 -25.27 16.85
CA GLU A 128 14.97 -24.87 15.65
C GLU A 128 15.77 -25.18 14.38
N GLN A 129 17.09 -24.98 14.38
CA GLN A 129 17.94 -25.32 13.24
C GLN A 129 17.99 -26.84 13.00
N LEU A 130 18.11 -27.65 14.06
CA LEU A 130 18.05 -29.11 13.93
C LEU A 130 16.68 -29.58 13.43
N ALA A 131 15.60 -29.00 13.92
CA ALA A 131 14.25 -29.31 13.44
C ALA A 131 14.05 -28.89 11.97
N PHE A 132 14.69 -27.81 11.53
CA PHE A 132 14.71 -27.40 10.12
C PHE A 132 15.47 -28.40 9.25
N CYS A 133 16.70 -28.78 9.62
CA CYS A 133 17.50 -29.77 8.89
C CYS A 133 16.77 -31.10 8.74
N ARG A 134 16.14 -31.60 9.82
CA ARG A 134 15.35 -32.84 9.79
C ARG A 134 14.16 -32.77 8.84
N ARG A 135 13.41 -31.66 8.85
CA ARG A 135 12.26 -31.47 7.96
C ARG A 135 12.68 -31.38 6.50
N LEU A 136 13.77 -30.68 6.21
CA LEU A 136 14.23 -30.47 4.84
C LEU A 136 14.87 -31.73 4.25
N ALA A 137 15.48 -32.57 5.07
CA ALA A 137 16.03 -33.86 4.66
C ALA A 137 14.95 -34.89 4.27
N GLN A 138 13.69 -34.71 4.69
CA GLN A 138 12.57 -35.60 4.35
C GLN A 138 12.84 -37.10 4.61
N GLY A 139 13.72 -37.42 5.57
CA GLY A 139 14.12 -38.79 5.89
C GLY A 139 15.33 -39.33 5.11
N ASP A 140 15.88 -38.58 4.14
CA ASP A 140 17.14 -38.90 3.47
C ASP A 140 18.33 -38.61 4.39
N GLN A 141 19.10 -39.66 4.71
CA GLN A 141 20.24 -39.58 5.61
C GLN A 141 21.42 -38.79 5.02
N LEU A 142 21.70 -38.93 3.72
CA LEU A 142 22.80 -38.21 3.07
C LEU A 142 22.50 -36.72 3.03
N GLN A 143 21.27 -36.37 2.64
CA GLN A 143 20.81 -34.99 2.64
C GLN A 143 20.82 -34.38 4.05
N HIS A 144 20.45 -35.15 5.07
CA HIS A 144 20.51 -34.68 6.45
C HIS A 144 21.95 -34.35 6.89
N ILE A 145 22.92 -35.20 6.54
CA ILE A 145 24.34 -34.97 6.84
C ILE A 145 24.83 -33.70 6.14
N GLU A 146 24.57 -33.53 4.85
CA GLU A 146 24.97 -32.33 4.10
C GLU A 146 24.39 -31.04 4.70
N LEU A 147 23.13 -31.09 5.14
CA LEU A 147 22.48 -29.95 5.79
C LEU A 147 23.11 -29.62 7.14
N LEU A 148 23.49 -30.63 7.93
CA LEU A 148 24.19 -30.43 9.20
C LEU A 148 25.60 -29.88 9.01
N GLU A 149 26.35 -30.38 8.02
CA GLU A 149 27.68 -29.86 7.66
C GLU A 149 27.61 -28.38 7.27
N ARG A 150 26.60 -28.02 6.48
CA ARG A 150 26.38 -26.62 6.08
C ARG A 150 26.05 -25.72 7.28
N GLU A 151 25.23 -26.18 8.22
CA GLU A 151 24.95 -25.43 9.44
C GLU A 151 26.18 -25.30 10.33
N LEU A 152 27.00 -26.35 10.45
CA LEU A 152 28.27 -26.30 11.18
C LEU A 152 29.20 -25.23 10.60
N GLN A 153 29.34 -25.16 9.27
CA GLN A 153 30.15 -24.13 8.61
C GLN A 153 29.62 -22.72 8.88
N LYS A 154 28.29 -22.53 8.87
CA LYS A 154 27.68 -21.24 9.20
C LYS A 154 27.97 -20.81 10.64
N VAL A 155 27.85 -21.73 11.59
CA VAL A 155 28.15 -21.47 13.01
C VAL A 155 29.63 -21.13 13.18
N ALA A 156 30.52 -21.89 12.56
CA ALA A 156 31.97 -21.63 12.60
C ALA A 156 32.30 -20.23 12.05
N ASN A 157 31.71 -19.85 10.92
CA ASN A 157 31.91 -18.51 10.34
C ASN A 157 31.42 -17.40 11.29
N ARG A 158 30.24 -17.56 11.89
CA ARG A 158 29.71 -16.60 12.87
C ARG A 158 30.60 -16.47 14.09
N LEU A 159 31.10 -17.60 14.63
CA LEU A 159 32.02 -17.62 15.75
C LEU A 159 33.33 -16.91 15.39
N ASN A 160 33.91 -17.23 14.24
CA ASN A 160 35.15 -16.59 13.77
C ASN A 160 34.98 -15.07 13.60
N SER A 161 33.86 -14.61 13.04
CA SER A 161 33.54 -13.18 12.96
C SER A 161 33.43 -12.54 14.35
N ALA A 162 32.76 -13.18 15.30
CA ALA A 162 32.64 -12.68 16.67
C ALA A 162 34.00 -12.64 17.40
N LEU A 163 34.84 -13.66 17.21
CA LEU A 163 36.21 -13.69 17.74
C LEU A 163 37.07 -12.59 17.12
N TRP A 164 36.92 -12.35 15.82
CA TRP A 164 37.61 -11.26 15.12
C TRP A 164 37.17 -9.90 15.65
N ASP A 165 35.87 -9.67 15.75
CA ASP A 165 35.29 -8.47 16.36
C ASP A 165 35.83 -8.23 17.77
N ASN A 166 35.82 -9.25 18.64
CA ASN A 166 36.33 -9.13 20.00
C ASN A 166 37.84 -8.86 20.06
N LYS A 167 38.62 -9.41 19.12
CA LYS A 167 40.07 -9.21 19.05
C LYS A 167 40.47 -7.80 18.63
N TRP A 168 39.66 -7.13 17.80
CA TRP A 168 40.00 -5.85 17.18
C TRP A 168 39.12 -4.66 17.59
N LYS A 169 37.98 -4.86 18.27
CA LYS A 169 37.14 -3.76 18.81
C LYS A 169 37.70 -3.08 20.07
N GLY A 170 38.90 -3.43 20.52
CA GLY A 170 39.55 -2.90 21.73
C GLY A 170 40.99 -2.41 21.54
N LYS A 171 41.42 -2.11 20.32
CA LYS A 171 42.70 -1.43 20.02
C LYS A 171 42.46 -0.12 19.27
#